data_AF-A0A931ZVZ7-F1
#
_entry.id   AF-A0A931ZVZ7-F1
#
_cell.length_a   1.000
_cell.length_b   1.000
_cell.length_c   1.000
_cell.angle_alpha   90.00
_cell.angle_beta   90.00
_cell.angle_gamma   90.00
#
_symmetry.space_group_name_H-M   'P 1'
#
loop_
_entity.id
_entity.type
_entity.pdbx_description
1 polymer ?
#
loop_
_entity_poly.entity_id
_entity_poly.type
_entity_poly.pdbx_seq_one_letter_code
_entity_poly.pdbx_strand_id
1 'polypeptide(L)'
;GEQVPAAFEIAALDHLRHVETFLMVFQSAARAGSAAPETSGLARDLLMNTRLLMDSPAGRDPRMAALLDDIEVMLAQIASYADRPEPSELQLIAQGIEQRGLLSKLRTAVPAEYSVLSAQGVL
;
A
#
# COMPACT_ATOMS: atom_id res chain seq x y z
N GLY A 1 22.37 11.35 -15.42
CA GLY A 1 22.00 10.08 -14.77
C GLY A 1 21.20 10.26 -13.48
N GLU A 2 21.04 11.48 -12.94
CA GLU A 2 20.43 11.75 -11.64
C GLU A 2 18.89 11.91 -11.61
N GLN A 3 18.22 12.01 -12.76
CA GLN A 3 16.77 12.24 -12.81
C GLN A 3 15.94 10.96 -12.55
N VAL A 4 16.50 9.79 -12.86
CA VAL A 4 15.81 8.50 -12.74
C VAL A 4 15.58 8.10 -11.27
N PRO A 5 16.55 8.25 -10.35
CA PRO A 5 16.33 8.00 -8.92
C PRO A 5 15.20 8.83 -8.31
N ALA A 6 15.15 10.14 -8.60
CA ALA A 6 14.12 11.03 -8.06
C ALA A 6 12.70 10.69 -8.57
N ALA A 7 12.57 10.24 -9.82
CA ALA A 7 11.28 9.81 -10.36
C ALA A 7 10.75 8.55 -9.67
N PHE A 8 11.63 7.59 -9.34
CA PHE A 8 11.25 6.40 -8.58
C PHE A 8 10.87 6.72 -7.13
N GLU A 9 11.51 7.70 -6.50
CA GLU A 9 11.12 8.17 -5.16
C GLU A 9 9.73 8.79 -5.15
N ILE A 10 9.41 9.65 -6.13
CA ILE A 10 8.07 10.25 -6.27
C ILE A 10 7.03 9.15 -6.51
N ALA A 11 7.29 8.22 -7.43
CA ALA A 11 6.40 7.10 -7.72
C ALA A 11 6.19 6.21 -6.50
N ALA A 12 7.25 5.95 -5.71
CA ALA A 12 7.14 5.20 -4.47
C ALA A 12 6.25 5.92 -3.46
N LEU A 13 6.45 7.22 -3.23
CA LEU A 13 5.64 8.00 -2.29
C LEU A 13 4.17 8.06 -2.69
N ASP A 14 3.88 8.26 -3.97
CA ASP A 14 2.52 8.24 -4.50
C ASP A 14 1.86 6.86 -4.29
N HIS A 15 2.59 5.79 -4.60
CA HIS A 15 2.14 4.42 -4.37
C HIS A 15 1.85 4.14 -2.89
N LEU A 16 2.73 4.57 -1.97
CA LEU A 16 2.52 4.39 -0.53
C LEU A 16 1.23 5.08 -0.04
N ARG A 17 0.88 6.26 -0.58
CA ARG A 17 -0.38 6.96 -0.25
C ARG A 17 -1.60 6.23 -0.77
N HIS A 18 -1.53 5.67 -1.99
CA HIS A 18 -2.58 4.85 -2.55
C HIS A 18 -2.81 3.59 -1.70
N VAL A 19 -1.74 2.92 -1.27
CA VAL A 19 -1.80 1.78 -0.36
C VAL A 19 -2.38 2.17 1.01
N GLU A 20 -1.94 3.28 1.62
CA GLU A 20 -2.48 3.74 2.91
C GLU A 20 -4.00 3.98 2.82
N THR A 21 -4.43 4.70 1.79
CA THR A 21 -5.85 5.00 1.54
C THR A 21 -6.66 3.72 1.38
N PHE A 22 -6.17 2.79 0.55
CA PHE A 22 -6.80 1.50 0.33
C PHE A 22 -6.94 0.69 1.63
N LEU A 23 -5.87 0.57 2.42
CA LEU A 23 -5.88 -0.21 3.67
C LEU A 23 -6.76 0.42 4.75
N MET A 24 -6.90 1.76 4.79
CA MET A 24 -7.84 2.45 5.67
C MET A 24 -9.29 2.13 5.30
N VAL A 25 -9.63 2.21 4.00
CA VAL A 25 -10.97 1.88 3.50
C VAL A 25 -11.29 0.41 3.74
N PHE A 26 -10.34 -0.48 3.45
CA PHE A 26 -10.47 -1.92 3.70
C PHE A 26 -10.73 -2.24 5.17
N GLN A 27 -9.98 -1.64 6.11
CA GLN A 27 -10.21 -1.86 7.54
C GLN A 27 -11.59 -1.37 8.00
N SER A 28 -12.06 -0.23 7.47
CA SER A 28 -13.41 0.26 7.76
C SER A 28 -14.47 -0.75 7.29
N ALA A 29 -14.33 -1.26 6.06
CA ALA A 29 -15.23 -2.24 5.48
C ALA A 29 -15.19 -3.59 6.23
N ALA A 30 -14.00 -4.07 6.58
CA ALA A 30 -13.82 -5.30 7.36
C ALA A 30 -14.46 -5.21 8.76
N ARG A 31 -14.39 -4.04 9.42
CA ARG A 31 -15.09 -3.79 10.70
C ARG A 31 -16.61 -3.76 10.54
N ALA A 32 -17.11 -3.34 9.38
CA ALA A 32 -18.52 -3.45 9.01
C ALA A 32 -18.94 -4.86 8.58
N GLY A 33 -18.00 -5.81 8.49
CA GLY A 33 -18.24 -7.23 8.21
C GLY A 33 -18.33 -7.58 6.72
N SER A 34 -18.06 -6.64 5.81
CA SER A 34 -18.10 -6.90 4.36
C SER A 34 -17.21 -5.92 3.61
N ALA A 35 -16.46 -6.43 2.64
CA ALA A 35 -15.69 -5.64 1.68
C ALA A 35 -16.36 -5.67 0.31
N ALA A 36 -16.24 -4.57 -0.44
CA ALA A 36 -16.84 -4.47 -1.76
C ALA A 36 -16.16 -5.45 -2.75
N PRO A 37 -16.89 -6.04 -3.73
CA PRO A 37 -16.32 -7.03 -4.66
C PRO A 37 -15.09 -6.54 -5.44
N GLU A 38 -15.02 -5.25 -5.74
CA GLU A 38 -13.91 -4.61 -6.45
C GLU A 38 -12.60 -4.56 -5.65
N THR A 39 -12.67 -4.74 -4.33
CA THR A 39 -11.52 -4.66 -3.40
C THR A 39 -10.36 -5.53 -3.85
N SER A 40 -10.64 -6.76 -4.33
CA SER A 40 -9.60 -7.69 -4.72
C SER A 40 -8.95 -7.35 -6.06
N GLY A 41 -9.69 -6.70 -6.98
CA GLY A 41 -9.09 -6.13 -8.20
C GLY A 41 -8.11 -5.02 -7.85
N LEU A 42 -8.55 -4.08 -7.01
CA LEU A 42 -7.72 -2.97 -6.54
C LEU A 42 -6.46 -3.46 -5.79
N ALA A 43 -6.60 -4.49 -4.95
CA ALA A 43 -5.46 -5.09 -4.27
C ALA A 43 -4.45 -5.72 -5.23
N ARG A 44 -4.91 -6.37 -6.31
CA ARG A 44 -4.03 -6.96 -7.34
C ARG A 44 -3.25 -5.89 -8.10
N ASP A 45 -3.90 -4.77 -8.44
CA ASP A 45 -3.24 -3.66 -9.12
C ASP A 45 -2.16 -3.02 -8.24
N LEU A 46 -2.49 -2.76 -6.96
CA LEU A 46 -1.52 -2.25 -5.99
C LEU A 46 -0.39 -3.25 -5.73
N LEU A 47 -0.68 -4.55 -5.70
CA LEU A 47 0.34 -5.60 -5.54
C LEU A 47 1.32 -5.61 -6.71
N MET A 48 0.82 -5.47 -7.94
CA MET A 48 1.66 -5.39 -9.14
C MET A 48 2.61 -4.19 -9.07
N ASN A 49 2.10 -3.01 -8.72
CA ASN A 49 2.92 -1.80 -8.57
C ASN A 49 3.94 -1.93 -7.43
N THR A 50 3.58 -2.59 -6.32
CA THR A 50 4.49 -2.85 -5.20
C THR A 50 5.70 -3.65 -5.68
N ARG A 51 5.48 -4.73 -6.43
CA ARG A 51 6.55 -5.58 -6.98
C ARG A 51 7.45 -4.83 -7.95
N LEU A 52 6.87 -3.98 -8.80
CA LEU A 52 7.64 -3.11 -9.69
C LEU A 52 8.55 -2.16 -8.90
N LEU A 53 8.09 -1.61 -7.77
CA LEU A 53 8.90 -0.74 -6.92
C LEU A 53 9.99 -1.51 -6.18
N MET A 54 9.72 -2.74 -5.73
CA MET A 54 10.72 -3.63 -5.13
C MET A 54 11.87 -3.93 -6.11
N ASP A 55 11.55 -4.14 -7.39
CA ASP A 55 12.53 -4.36 -8.45
C ASP A 55 13.22 -3.06 -8.95
N SER A 56 12.82 -1.89 -8.41
CA SER A 56 13.35 -0.58 -8.80
C SER A 56 14.47 -0.09 -7.87
N PRO A 57 15.16 1.02 -8.20
CA PRO A 57 16.10 1.66 -7.28
C PRO A 57 15.50 2.03 -5.91
N ALA A 58 14.19 2.28 -5.80
CA ALA A 58 13.53 2.58 -4.53
C ALA A 58 13.59 1.37 -3.55
N GLY A 59 13.57 0.13 -4.08
CA GLY A 59 13.71 -1.09 -3.29
C GLY A 59 15.13 -1.34 -2.76
N ARG A 60 16.12 -0.50 -3.10
CA ARG A 60 17.50 -0.65 -2.58
C ARG A 60 17.68 -0.06 -1.18
N ASP A 61 16.82 0.87 -0.77
CA ASP A 61 16.83 1.38 0.60
C ASP A 61 16.27 0.31 1.55
N PRO A 62 17.01 -0.12 2.60
CA PRO A 62 16.57 -1.20 3.47
C PRO A 62 15.26 -0.94 4.22
N ARG A 63 14.96 0.33 4.55
CA ARG A 63 13.70 0.68 5.23
C ARG A 63 12.54 0.63 4.26
N MET A 64 12.74 1.13 3.04
CA MET A 64 11.75 1.04 1.97
C MET A 64 11.47 -0.41 1.59
N ALA A 65 12.52 -1.23 1.40
CA ALA A 65 12.38 -2.65 1.08
C ALA A 65 11.52 -3.40 2.11
N ALA A 66 11.83 -3.24 3.40
CA ALA A 66 11.07 -3.88 4.46
C ALA A 66 9.59 -3.43 4.51
N LEU A 67 9.32 -2.16 4.19
CA LEU A 67 7.94 -1.66 4.08
C LEU A 67 7.23 -2.25 2.86
N LEU A 68 7.88 -2.32 1.70
CA LEU A 68 7.32 -2.91 0.50
C LEU A 68 7.03 -4.41 0.69
N ASP A 69 7.87 -5.15 1.43
CA ASP A 69 7.62 -6.55 1.80
C ASP A 69 6.34 -6.70 2.64
N ASP A 70 6.19 -5.87 3.68
CA ASP A 70 4.98 -5.87 4.52
C ASP A 70 3.72 -5.53 3.70
N ILE A 71 3.83 -4.57 2.78
CA ILE A 71 2.75 -4.20 1.85
C ILE A 71 2.42 -5.36 0.91
N GLU A 72 3.43 -6.00 0.31
CA GLU A 72 3.24 -7.10 -0.63
C GLU A 72 2.43 -8.22 0.02
N VAL A 73 2.83 -8.64 1.22
CA VAL A 73 2.15 -9.70 1.97
C VAL A 73 0.68 -9.34 2.22
N MET A 74 0.41 -8.12 2.68
CA MET A 74 -0.97 -7.71 3.00
C MET A 74 -1.83 -7.60 1.73
N LEU A 75 -1.31 -7.01 0.66
CA LEU A 75 -2.04 -6.89 -0.60
C LEU A 75 -2.28 -8.25 -1.23
N ALA A 76 -1.33 -9.20 -1.13
CA ALA A 76 -1.51 -10.56 -1.61
C ALA A 76 -2.65 -11.28 -0.88
N GLN A 77 -2.75 -11.13 0.45
CA GLN A 77 -3.85 -11.68 1.25
C GLN A 77 -5.21 -11.06 0.86
N ILE A 78 -5.28 -9.74 0.67
CA ILE A 78 -6.52 -9.06 0.26
C ILE A 78 -6.90 -9.44 -1.19
N ALA A 79 -5.91 -9.63 -2.06
CA ALA A 79 -6.10 -10.06 -3.44
C ALA A 79 -6.61 -11.50 -3.57
N SER A 80 -6.20 -12.40 -2.66
CA SER A 80 -6.65 -13.79 -2.63
C SER A 80 -8.05 -13.96 -2.02
N TYR A 81 -8.49 -13.02 -1.19
CA TYR A 81 -9.80 -13.07 -0.53
C TYR A 81 -10.97 -13.30 -1.50
N ALA A 82 -10.96 -12.69 -2.70
CA ALA A 82 -12.04 -12.87 -3.68
C ALA A 82 -12.18 -14.30 -4.21
N ASP A 83 -11.12 -15.11 -4.15
CA ASP A 83 -11.20 -16.49 -4.66
C ASP A 83 -12.00 -17.37 -3.69
N ARG A 84 -12.06 -16.99 -2.40
CA ARG A 84 -12.80 -17.68 -1.33
C ARG A 84 -13.25 -16.69 -0.25
N PRO A 85 -14.28 -15.86 -0.50
CA PRO A 85 -14.68 -14.83 0.44
C PRO A 85 -15.30 -15.46 1.71
N GLU A 86 -14.51 -15.51 2.78
CA GLU A 86 -14.93 -15.97 4.09
C GLU A 86 -14.93 -14.81 5.10
N PRO A 87 -16.06 -14.49 5.76
CA PRO A 87 -16.12 -13.36 6.71
C PRO A 87 -15.08 -13.43 7.84
N SER A 88 -14.70 -14.64 8.24
CA SER A 88 -13.63 -14.86 9.23
C SER A 88 -12.25 -14.49 8.69
N GLU A 89 -11.97 -14.78 7.42
CA GLU A 89 -10.72 -14.40 6.74
C GLU A 89 -10.62 -12.88 6.60
N LEU A 90 -11.72 -12.20 6.27
CA LEU A 90 -11.77 -10.74 6.18
C LEU A 90 -11.32 -10.07 7.49
N GLN A 91 -11.79 -10.57 8.64
CA GLN A 91 -11.40 -10.05 9.95
C GLN A 91 -9.94 -10.38 10.30
N LEU A 92 -9.46 -11.57 9.95
CA LEU A 92 -8.05 -11.95 10.16
C LEU A 92 -7.10 -11.08 9.35
N ILE A 93 -7.43 -10.77 8.10
CA ILE A 93 -6.65 -9.86 7.26
C ILE A 93 -6.62 -8.46 7.90
N ALA A 94 -7.77 -7.94 8.34
CA ALA A 94 -7.83 -6.63 9.01
C ALA A 94 -6.96 -6.59 10.29
N GLN A 95 -7.00 -7.65 11.11
CA GLN A 95 -6.13 -7.78 12.29
C GLN A 95 -4.65 -7.87 11.89
N GLY A 96 -4.30 -8.52 10.78
CA GLY A 96 -2.94 -8.57 10.26
C GLY A 96 -2.37 -7.19 9.94
N ILE A 97 -3.19 -6.30 9.35
CA ILE A 97 -2.81 -4.90 9.08
C ILE A 97 -2.48 -4.17 10.39
N GLU A 98 -3.33 -4.33 11.40
CA GLU A 98 -3.16 -3.70 12.72
C GLU A 98 -1.92 -4.22 13.46
N GLN A 99 -1.74 -5.55 13.53
CA GLN A 99 -0.63 -6.19 14.23
C GLN A 99 0.74 -5.82 13.63
N ARG A 100 0.82 -5.65 12.31
CA ARG A 100 2.04 -5.19 11.64
C ARG A 100 2.32 -3.70 11.84
N GLY A 101 1.37 -2.94 12.38
CA GLY A 101 1.43 -1.49 12.49
C GLY A 101 1.51 -0.81 11.12
N LEU A 102 0.97 -1.44 10.08
CA LEU A 102 1.27 -1.08 8.69
C LEU A 102 0.84 0.35 8.33
N LEU A 103 -0.35 0.79 8.79
CA LEU A 103 -0.79 2.18 8.60
C LEU A 103 0.16 3.19 9.27
N SER A 104 0.68 2.87 10.45
CA SER A 104 1.64 3.75 11.13
C SER A 104 2.96 3.82 10.34
N LYS A 105 3.45 2.69 9.84
CA LYS A 105 4.67 2.62 9.03
C LYS A 105 4.51 3.43 7.73
N LEU A 106 3.38 3.29 7.04
CA LEU A 106 3.04 4.05 5.83
C LEU A 106 3.06 5.55 6.10
N ARG A 107 2.40 6.01 7.17
CA ARG A 107 2.38 7.43 7.56
C ARG A 107 3.77 7.99 7.90
N THR A 108 4.65 7.17 8.48
CA THR A 108 6.03 7.60 8.79
C THR A 108 6.97 7.56 7.60
N ALA A 109 6.67 6.72 6.60
CA ALA A 109 7.49 6.56 5.40
C ALA A 109 7.22 7.64 4.35
N VAL A 110 6.04 8.25 4.37
CA VAL A 110 5.72 9.44 3.57
C VAL A 110 6.11 10.68 4.36
N PRO A 111 7.19 11.40 4.00
CA PRO A 111 7.54 12.63 4.71
C PRO A 111 6.43 13.66 4.50
N ALA A 112 6.00 14.32 5.59
CA ALA A 112 4.93 15.33 5.57
C ALA A 112 5.17 16.47 4.55
N GLU A 113 6.43 16.69 4.20
CA GLU A 113 6.92 17.74 3.28
C GLU A 113 6.50 17.51 1.81
N TYR A 114 6.22 16.26 1.41
CA TYR A 114 5.77 15.95 0.03
C TYR A 114 4.28 16.20 -0.20
N SER A 115 3.52 16.55 0.84
CA SER A 115 2.10 16.91 0.72
C SER A 115 1.91 18.30 0.09
N VAL A 116 2.93 19.16 0.15
CA VAL A 116 2.87 20.55 -0.34
C VAL A 116 3.29 20.68 -1.81
N LEU A 117 4.21 19.81 -2.26
CA LEU A 117 4.73 19.81 -3.64
C LEU A 117 3.70 19.30 -4.66
N SER A 118 2.76 18.44 -4.24
CA SER A 118 1.68 17.92 -5.10
C SER A 118 0.56 18.96 -5.32
N ALA A 119 0.46 19.96 -4.45
CA ALA A 119 -0.54 21.04 -4.52
C ALA A 119 -0.04 22.29 -5.26
N GLN A 120 1.26 22.38 -5.57
CA GLN A 120 1.88 23.53 -6.25
C GLN A 120 2.27 23.27 -7.72
N GLY A 121 1.95 22.09 -8.25
CA GLY A 121 2.06 21.78 -9.68
C GLY A 121 0.85 22.24 -10.50
N VAL A 122 0.46 23.51 -10.37
CA VAL A 122 -0.43 24.17 -11.35
C VAL A 122 0.32 25.39 -11.87
N LEU A 123 1.01 25.22 -13.00
CA LEU A 123 1.38 26.26 -13.94
C LEU A 123 1.19 25.72 -15.35
#